data_AF-A0A9W2X6L6-F1
#
_entry.id   AF-A0A9W2X6L6-F1
#
_cell.length_a   1.000
_cell.length_b   1.000
_cell.length_c   1.000
_cell.angle_alpha   90.00
_cell.angle_beta   90.00
_cell.angle_gamma   90.00
#
_symmetry.space_group_name_H-M   'P 1'
#
loop_
_entity.id
_entity.type
_entity.pdbx_description
1 polymer ?
#
loop_
_entity_poly.entity_id
_entity_poly.type
_entity_poly.pdbx_seq_one_letter_code
_entity_poly.pdbx_strand_id
1 'polypeptide(L)'
;PNHRGAFSCGDCSRVVASPLLRRHLQVFLDCPSRPQCTVRVKLLQHSISSLLRFAACEDGSYEVRSVLGKQVGPITCFVRSITTLPASCVGLEEVELLSEGGASSAHRRPPQDP
;
A
#
# COMPACT_ATOMS: atom_id res chain seq x y z
N PRO A 1 -23.87 -2.24 -7.58
CA PRO A 1 -23.63 -1.47 -8.83
C PRO A 1 -23.18 -2.40 -9.97
N ASN A 2 -24.12 -2.80 -10.84
CA ASN A 2 -23.91 -3.68 -11.99
C ASN A 2 -23.49 -2.85 -13.21
N HIS A 3 -22.21 -2.47 -13.31
CA HIS A 3 -21.62 -2.06 -14.59
C HIS A 3 -20.93 -3.29 -15.20
N ARG A 4 -21.70 -4.14 -15.87
CA ARG A 4 -21.17 -5.29 -16.62
C ARG A 4 -20.60 -4.82 -17.97
N GLY A 5 -19.71 -3.83 -17.92
CA GLY A 5 -18.87 -3.41 -19.04
C GLY A 5 -17.51 -4.06 -18.89
N ALA A 6 -16.97 -4.61 -19.97
CA ALA A 6 -15.63 -5.19 -19.95
C ALA A 6 -14.59 -4.06 -19.84
N PHE A 7 -13.59 -4.21 -18.97
CA PHE A 7 -12.53 -3.21 -18.81
C PHE A 7 -11.45 -3.44 -19.85
N SER A 8 -10.75 -2.41 -20.32
CA SER A 8 -9.60 -2.56 -21.21
C SER A 8 -8.33 -2.12 -20.50
N CYS A 9 -7.30 -2.96 -20.54
CA CYS A 9 -5.98 -2.61 -20.03
C CYS A 9 -5.18 -1.88 -21.12
N GLY A 10 -4.77 -0.64 -20.86
CA GLY A 10 -4.01 0.17 -21.82
C GLY A 10 -2.65 -0.43 -22.17
N ASP A 11 -1.96 -1.04 -21.21
CA ASP A 11 -0.58 -1.52 -21.40
C ASP A 11 -0.50 -2.77 -22.30
N CYS A 12 -1.47 -3.67 -22.17
CA CYS A 12 -1.49 -4.92 -22.95
C CYS A 12 -2.59 -4.95 -24.02
N SER A 13 -3.40 -3.88 -24.14
CA SER A 13 -4.51 -3.76 -25.08
C SER A 13 -5.51 -4.92 -25.03
N ARG A 14 -5.70 -5.52 -23.86
CA ARG A 14 -6.62 -6.66 -23.64
C ARG A 14 -7.84 -6.24 -22.85
N VAL A 15 -8.96 -6.87 -23.19
CA VAL A 15 -10.19 -6.80 -22.41
C VAL A 15 -10.06 -7.71 -21.18
N VAL A 16 -10.38 -7.19 -20.00
CA VAL A 16 -10.33 -7.87 -18.71
C VAL A 16 -11.71 -7.86 -18.05
N ALA A 17 -12.13 -9.02 -17.56
CA ALA A 17 -13.41 -9.17 -16.86
C ALA A 17 -13.34 -8.66 -15.40
N SER A 18 -12.17 -8.81 -14.77
CA SER A 18 -11.95 -8.48 -13.36
C SER A 18 -10.64 -7.72 -13.20
N PRO A 19 -10.64 -6.38 -13.30
CA PRO A 19 -9.43 -5.59 -13.11
C PRO A 19 -8.94 -5.66 -11.66
N LEU A 20 -7.64 -5.55 -11.47
CA LEU A 20 -7.05 -5.40 -10.14
C LEU A 20 -7.37 -4.00 -9.60
N LEU A 21 -8.11 -3.94 -8.50
CA LEU A 21 -8.38 -2.69 -7.80
C LEU A 21 -7.22 -2.33 -6.88
N ARG A 22 -6.61 -1.17 -7.12
CA ARG A 22 -5.59 -0.59 -6.25
C ARG A 22 -6.18 0.58 -5.48
N ARG A 23 -5.92 0.59 -4.17
CA ARG A 23 -6.31 1.68 -3.29
C ARG A 23 -5.21 2.73 -3.25
N HIS A 24 -5.61 3.99 -3.23
CA HIS A 24 -4.70 5.11 -3.08
C HIS A 24 -5.19 5.94 -1.90
N LEU A 25 -4.32 6.07 -0.89
CA LEU A 25 -4.61 6.84 0.31
C LEU A 25 -3.46 7.81 0.54
N GLN A 26 -3.78 9.08 0.71
CA GLN A 26 -2.82 10.12 1.06
C GLN A 26 -2.89 10.32 2.57
N VAL A 27 -1.77 10.05 3.24
CA VAL A 27 -1.66 10.22 4.69
C VAL A 27 -0.74 11.39 4.98
N PHE A 28 -1.16 12.25 5.90
CA PHE A 28 -0.36 13.35 6.41
C PHE A 28 -0.09 13.12 7.89
N LEU A 29 1.17 13.30 8.28
CA LEU A 29 1.62 13.13 9.66
C LEU A 29 2.15 14.46 10.18
N ASP A 30 1.80 14.75 11.43
CA ASP A 30 2.45 15.78 12.20
C ASP A 30 3.82 15.27 12.68
N CYS A 31 4.84 16.14 12.61
CA CYS A 31 6.18 15.84 13.05
C CYS A 31 6.53 16.74 14.24
N PRO A 32 6.44 16.25 15.50
CA PRO A 32 6.68 17.09 16.68
C PRO A 32 8.06 17.75 16.71
N SER A 33 9.08 17.11 16.12
CA SER A 33 10.42 17.68 16.00
C SER A 33 10.52 18.78 14.93
N ARG A 34 9.52 18.92 14.06
CA ARG A 34 9.43 19.93 12.99
C ARG A 34 7.98 20.42 12.87
N PRO A 35 7.49 21.22 13.83
CA PRO A 35 6.06 21.56 13.94
C PRO A 35 5.48 22.37 12.77
N GLN A 36 6.32 22.97 11.93
CA GLN A 36 5.92 23.71 10.73
C GLN A 36 5.98 22.87 9.44
N CYS A 37 6.22 21.57 9.56
CA CYS A 37 6.40 20.67 8.43
C CYS A 37 5.24 19.68 8.37
N THR A 38 4.61 19.57 7.22
CA THR A 38 3.67 18.48 6.94
C THR A 38 4.42 17.31 6.29
N VAL A 39 4.31 16.12 6.86
CA VAL A 39 4.90 14.91 6.28
C VAL A 39 3.84 14.16 5.50
N ARG A 40 3.99 14.07 4.17
CA ARG A 40 3.11 13.28 3.31
C ARG A 40 3.70 11.90 3.11
N VAL A 41 2.92 10.86 3.40
CA VAL A 41 3.36 9.46 3.25
C VAL A 41 2.52 8.75 2.19
N LYS A 42 3.19 8.10 1.24
CA LYS A 42 2.59 7.14 0.31
C LYS A 42 2.75 5.73 0.87
N LEU A 43 1.64 5.05 1.08
CA LEU A 43 1.61 3.72 1.68
C LEU A 43 1.49 2.60 0.63
N LEU A 44 1.95 1.41 0.99
CA LEU A 44 1.75 0.17 0.25
C LEU A 44 0.30 -0.29 0.35
N GLN A 45 -0.12 -1.11 -0.63
CA GLN A 45 -1.51 -1.59 -0.72
C GLN A 45 -1.97 -2.34 0.54
N HIS A 46 -1.09 -3.14 1.14
CA HIS A 46 -1.40 -3.90 2.35
C HIS A 46 -1.61 -2.98 3.55
N SER A 47 -0.76 -1.96 3.74
CA SER A 47 -0.87 -0.97 4.81
C SER A 47 -2.12 -0.11 4.67
N ILE A 48 -2.45 0.34 3.46
CA ILE A 48 -3.74 1.01 3.19
C ILE A 48 -4.91 0.11 3.58
N SER A 49 -4.81 -1.18 3.31
CA SER A 49 -5.90 -2.11 3.62
C SER A 49 -6.06 -2.42 5.09
N SER A 50 -4.95 -2.42 5.84
CA SER A 50 -4.97 -2.49 7.30
C SER A 50 -5.67 -1.26 7.89
N LEU A 51 -5.32 -0.06 7.40
CA LEU A 51 -5.94 1.20 7.81
C LEU A 51 -7.44 1.27 7.52
N LEU A 52 -7.84 0.94 6.30
CA LEU A 52 -9.23 1.07 5.88
C LEU A 52 -10.16 0.06 6.58
N ARG A 53 -9.64 -1.01 7.18
CA ARG A 53 -10.43 -1.91 8.03
C ARG A 53 -11.13 -1.16 9.16
N PHE A 54 -10.53 -0.10 9.67
CA PHE A 54 -11.12 0.69 10.75
C PHE A 54 -12.28 1.58 10.30
N ALA A 55 -12.38 1.85 9.00
CA ALA A 55 -13.40 2.70 8.37
C ALA A 55 -14.47 1.92 7.60
N ALA A 56 -14.35 0.58 7.54
CA ALA A 56 -15.23 -0.27 6.75
C ALA A 56 -16.63 -0.36 7.37
N CYS A 57 -17.64 -0.25 6.51
CA CYS A 57 -19.04 -0.50 6.83
C CYS A 57 -19.46 -1.91 6.40
N GLU A 58 -20.56 -2.41 6.96
CA GLU A 58 -21.11 -3.75 6.64
C GLU A 58 -21.47 -3.92 5.16
N ASP A 59 -21.79 -2.82 4.46
CA ASP A 59 -22.09 -2.80 3.03
C ASP A 59 -20.83 -2.78 2.14
N GLY A 60 -19.64 -2.82 2.75
CA GLY A 60 -18.36 -2.77 2.07
C GLY A 60 -17.89 -1.36 1.68
N SER A 61 -18.63 -0.32 2.06
CA SER A 61 -18.22 1.08 1.88
C SER A 61 -17.28 1.55 3.00
N TYR A 62 -16.80 2.79 2.90
CA TYR A 62 -15.96 3.42 3.93
C TYR A 62 -16.61 4.70 4.46
N GLU A 63 -16.73 4.80 5.79
CA GLU A 63 -17.34 5.96 6.45
C GLU A 63 -16.32 6.75 7.29
N VAL A 64 -16.08 8.01 6.93
CA VAL A 64 -15.12 8.89 7.61
C VAL A 64 -15.47 9.11 9.07
N ARG A 65 -16.76 9.29 9.40
CA ARG A 65 -17.21 9.57 10.77
C ARG A 65 -16.83 8.49 11.76
N SER A 66 -16.77 7.23 11.31
CA SER A 66 -16.41 6.08 12.15
C SER A 66 -14.94 6.06 12.60
N VAL A 67 -14.07 6.87 11.98
CA VAL A 67 -12.63 6.89 12.25
C VAL A 67 -12.09 8.22 12.78
N LEU A 68 -12.90 9.28 12.80
CA LEU A 68 -12.47 10.56 13.38
C LEU A 68 -12.17 10.39 14.86
N GLY A 69 -10.93 10.71 15.27
CA GLY A 69 -10.47 10.59 16.66
C GLY A 69 -10.22 9.16 17.14
N LYS A 70 -10.37 8.15 16.28
CA LYS A 70 -10.13 6.75 16.64
C LYS A 70 -8.64 6.44 16.64
N GLN A 71 -8.17 5.78 17.69
CA GLN A 71 -6.81 5.26 17.74
C GLN A 71 -6.71 3.98 16.88
N VAL A 72 -5.89 4.00 15.84
CA VAL A 72 -5.66 2.86 14.92
C VAL A 72 -4.42 2.02 15.28
N GLY A 73 -3.72 2.38 16.36
CA GLY A 73 -2.47 1.77 16.78
C GLY A 73 -1.29 2.14 15.87
N PRO A 74 -0.07 1.69 16.22
CA PRO A 74 1.11 1.93 15.40
C PRO A 74 1.08 1.11 14.11
N ILE A 75 1.60 1.70 13.02
CA ILE A 75 1.87 1.00 11.77
C ILE A 75 3.38 0.87 11.63
N THR A 76 3.89 -0.34 11.86
CA THR A 76 5.30 -0.64 11.66
C THR A 76 5.57 -0.73 10.16
N CYS A 77 6.33 0.22 9.65
CA CYS A 77 6.71 0.27 8.24
C CYS A 77 8.09 0.90 8.07
N PHE A 78 8.74 0.58 6.95
CA PHE A 78 9.97 1.24 6.53
C PHE A 78 9.62 2.27 5.47
N VAL A 79 10.22 3.45 5.59
CA VAL A 79 9.95 4.56 4.68
C VAL A 79 11.25 5.10 4.10
N ARG A 80 11.19 5.58 2.87
CA ARG A 80 12.26 6.36 2.24
C ARG A 80 11.78 7.77 1.93
N SER A 81 12.70 8.74 1.99
CA SER A 81 12.42 10.09 1.53
C SER A 81 12.36 10.15 0.01
N ILE A 82 11.34 10.83 -0.52
CA ILE A 82 11.20 11.15 -1.94
C ILE A 82 11.35 12.66 -2.20
N THR A 83 11.23 13.51 -1.17
CA THR A 83 11.61 14.91 -1.25
C THR A 83 13.12 15.04 -1.07
N THR A 84 13.80 15.50 -2.12
CA THR A 84 15.26 15.67 -2.17
C THR A 84 15.71 17.12 -1.99
N LEU A 85 14.77 18.08 -2.07
CA LEU A 85 15.02 19.51 -1.96
C LEU A 85 14.35 20.10 -0.70
N PRO A 86 14.87 21.22 -0.16
CA PRO A 86 14.21 21.93 0.93
C PRO A 86 12.81 22.40 0.50
N ALA A 87 11.78 21.83 1.12
CA ALA A 87 10.39 22.21 0.94
C ALA A 87 9.70 22.28 2.31
N SER A 88 8.57 22.99 2.36
CA SER A 88 7.69 23.04 3.53
C SER A 88 7.01 21.69 3.82
N CYS A 89 7.02 20.78 2.84
CA CYS A 89 6.50 19.43 2.97
C CYS A 89 7.60 18.38 2.76
N VAL A 90 7.58 17.34 3.58
CA VAL A 90 8.47 16.17 3.42
C VAL A 90 7.64 15.03 2.84
N GLY A 91 8.07 14.51 1.70
CA GLY A 91 7.45 13.37 1.04
C GLY A 91 8.19 12.09 1.41
N LEU A 92 7.46 11.11 1.90
CA LEU A 92 7.94 9.77 2.19
C LEU A 92 7.13 8.74 1.39
N GLU A 93 7.74 7.61 1.09
CA GLU A 93 7.01 6.42 0.65
C GLU A 93 7.43 5.18 1.42
N GLU A 94 6.46 4.34 1.72
CA GLU A 94 6.66 3.03 2.32
C GLU A 94 7.35 2.08 1.34
N VAL A 95 8.33 1.33 1.84
CA VAL A 95 9.11 0.36 1.07
C VAL A 95 8.97 -1.03 1.65
N GLU A 96 8.92 -2.03 0.76
CA GLU A 96 8.95 -3.42 1.14
C GLU A 96 10.40 -3.82 1.40
N LEU A 97 10.69 -4.33 2.60
CA LEU A 97 11.99 -4.94 2.87
C LEU A 97 11.97 -6.35 2.29
N LEU A 98 12.84 -6.59 1.32
CA LEU A 98 13.13 -7.96 0.89
C LEU A 98 13.84 -8.65 2.05
N SER A 99 13.26 -9.74 2.57
CA SER A 99 13.94 -10.58 3.54
C SER A 99 15.19 -11.18 2.89
N GLU A 100 16.37 -10.94 3.46
CA GLU A 100 17.60 -11.65 3.10
C GLU A 100 17.49 -13.11 3.55
N GLY A 101 16.76 -13.93 2.80
CA GLY A 101 16.39 -15.27 3.25
C GLY A 101 15.87 -16.18 2.15
N GLY A 102 16.62 -16.29 1.05
CA GLY A 102 16.34 -17.25 -0.01
C GLY A 102 17.60 -17.55 -0.81
N ALA A 103 18.53 -18.30 -0.22
CA ALA A 103 19.62 -18.89 -0.96
C ALA A 103 19.04 -19.70 -2.14
N SER A 104 19.21 -19.17 -3.34
CA SER A 104 19.01 -19.89 -4.58
C SER A 104 20.04 -21.02 -4.66
N SER A 105 19.58 -22.26 -4.56
CA SER A 105 20.19 -23.39 -5.27
C SER A 105 19.18 -24.53 -5.36
N ALA A 106 18.37 -24.47 -6.41
CA ALA A 106 17.74 -25.64 -6.97
C ALA A 106 18.84 -26.56 -7.55
N HIS A 107 19.02 -27.75 -6.97
CA HIS A 107 19.45 -28.94 -7.70
C HIS A 107 18.95 -30.20 -6.98
N ARG A 108 17.66 -30.51 -7.15
CA ARG A 108 17.18 -31.89 -6.94
C ARG A 108 17.55 -32.69 -8.19
N ARG A 109 18.55 -33.56 -8.10
CA ARG A 109 18.72 -34.66 -9.06
C ARG A 109 17.62 -35.70 -8.77
N PRO A 110 16.92 -36.24 -9.79
CA PRO A 110 16.11 -37.44 -9.58
C PRO A 110 17.03 -38.66 -9.38
N PRO A 111 16.61 -39.67 -8.61
CA PRO A 111 17.32 -40.95 -8.53
C PRO A 111 17.27 -41.64 -9.91
N GLN A 112 18.42 -42.18 -10.33
CA GLN A 112 18.47 -43.15 -11.42
C GLN A 112 18.19 -44.53 -10.81
N ASP A 113 17.12 -45.17 -11.28
CA ASP A 113 16.82 -46.56 -10.94
C ASP A 113 17.77 -47.53 -11.67
N PRO A 114 18.05 -48.72 -11.09
CA PRO A 114 18.96 -49.73 -11.64
C PRO A 114 18.43 -50.48 -12.88
#